data_AF-A0A433PFD7-F1
#
_entry.id   AF-A0A433PFD7-F1
#
_cell.length_a   1.000
_cell.length_b   1.000
_cell.length_c   1.000
_cell.angle_alpha   90.00
_cell.angle_beta   90.00
_cell.angle_gamma   90.00
#
_symmetry.space_group_name_H-M   'P 1'
#
loop_
_entity.id
_entity.type
_entity.pdbx_description
1 polymer ?
#
loop_
_entity_poly.entity_id
_entity_poly.type
_entity_poly.pdbx_seq_one_letter_code
_entity_poly.pdbx_strand_id
1 'polypeptide(L)'
;ITENLSHAVKSLKGSSGIYCITNQENGQMYIGSSVNLGNRLTAHFVNGSSNAHLQFAIAKYGLIAFTFSVIELVAKDQLLAREQFWLDWLFSLPAERRYNYLPTAGSLLGYKHSDETRAKMSGENHPMYGKTHTEESRAKTSATAIRS
;
A
#
# COMPACT_ATOMS: atom_id res chain seq x y z
N ILE A 1 -8.55 19.91 3.72
CA ILE A 1 -8.23 19.59 2.30
C ILE A 1 -8.03 20.92 1.59
N THR A 2 -6.92 21.13 0.90
CA THR A 2 -6.67 22.36 0.13
C THR A 2 -7.60 22.41 -1.08
N GLU A 3 -7.86 23.62 -1.59
CA GLU A 3 -8.68 23.82 -2.79
C GLU A 3 -8.13 23.02 -3.98
N ASN A 4 -6.81 23.07 -4.20
CA ASN A 4 -6.13 22.33 -5.26
C ASN A 4 -6.36 20.80 -5.16
N LEU A 5 -6.30 20.23 -3.95
CA LEU A 5 -6.56 18.80 -3.76
C LEU A 5 -8.03 18.47 -4.06
N SER A 6 -8.96 19.34 -3.67
CA SER A 6 -10.39 19.18 -4.00
C SER A 6 -10.63 19.18 -5.52
N HIS A 7 -10.00 20.09 -6.26
CA HIS A 7 -10.07 20.13 -7.72
C HIS A 7 -9.45 18.87 -8.35
N ALA A 8 -8.27 18.45 -7.90
CA ALA A 8 -7.62 17.24 -8.40
C ALA A 8 -8.48 15.98 -8.18
N VAL A 9 -9.03 15.81 -6.99
CA VAL A 9 -9.93 14.69 -6.67
C VAL A 9 -11.16 14.70 -7.58
N LYS A 10 -11.78 15.88 -7.81
CA LYS A 10 -12.93 16.02 -8.70
C LYS A 10 -12.58 15.65 -10.15
N SER A 11 -11.47 16.16 -10.67
CA SER A 11 -11.04 15.90 -12.05
C SER A 11 -10.70 14.42 -12.29
N LEU A 12 -10.18 13.72 -11.28
CA LEU A 12 -9.81 12.31 -11.37
C LEU A 12 -10.95 11.35 -10.95
N LYS A 13 -12.09 11.89 -10.52
CA LYS A 13 -13.21 11.08 -10.05
C LYS A 13 -13.78 10.26 -11.21
N GLY A 14 -13.88 8.95 -11.01
CA GLY A 14 -14.37 8.01 -12.03
C GLY A 14 -13.37 7.68 -13.14
N SER A 15 -12.17 8.29 -13.13
CA SER A 15 -11.09 7.91 -14.04
C SER A 15 -10.37 6.66 -13.52
N SER A 16 -10.15 5.70 -14.42
CA SER A 16 -9.40 4.47 -14.15
C SER A 16 -8.00 4.60 -14.75
N GLY A 17 -6.98 4.13 -14.04
CA GLY A 17 -5.59 4.25 -14.51
C GLY A 17 -4.52 3.78 -13.53
N ILE A 18 -3.28 3.96 -13.96
CA ILE A 18 -2.05 3.74 -13.21
C ILE A 18 -1.52 5.09 -12.72
N TYR A 19 -1.10 5.14 -11.47
CA TYR A 19 -0.52 6.33 -10.84
C TYR A 19 0.82 6.02 -10.19
N CYS A 20 1.62 7.06 -10.00
CA CYS A 20 2.83 7.04 -9.19
C CYS A 20 2.79 8.12 -8.11
N ILE A 21 3.22 7.76 -6.91
CA ILE A 21 3.51 8.68 -5.82
C ILE A 21 5.02 8.77 -5.69
N THR A 22 5.59 9.93 -5.97
CA THR A 22 7.04 10.16 -5.89
C THR A 22 7.36 11.03 -4.69
N ASN A 23 8.35 10.63 -3.89
CA ASN A 23 8.98 11.49 -2.90
C ASN A 23 10.06 12.34 -3.59
N GLN A 24 9.89 13.65 -3.60
CA GLN A 24 10.77 14.59 -4.29
C GLN A 24 12.12 14.78 -3.57
N GLU A 25 12.22 14.45 -2.29
CA GLU A 25 13.46 14.59 -1.51
C GLU A 25 14.49 13.52 -1.87
N ASN A 26 14.03 12.29 -2.19
CA ASN A 26 14.91 11.15 -2.40
C ASN A 26 14.64 10.36 -3.70
N GLY A 27 13.61 10.74 -4.46
CA GLY A 27 13.24 10.10 -5.72
C GLY A 27 12.67 8.68 -5.58
N GLN A 28 12.20 8.29 -4.38
CA GLN A 28 11.51 7.02 -4.17
C GLN A 28 10.09 7.07 -4.72
N MET A 29 9.65 5.96 -5.32
CA MET A 29 8.38 5.87 -6.01
C MET A 29 7.48 4.76 -5.45
N TYR A 30 6.19 5.00 -5.44
CA TYR A 30 5.15 4.00 -5.25
C TYR A 30 4.28 3.97 -6.50
N ILE A 31 4.08 2.80 -7.10
CA ILE A 31 3.18 2.61 -8.24
C ILE A 31 1.96 1.80 -7.80
N GLY A 32 0.79 2.18 -8.29
CA GLY A 32 -0.41 1.38 -8.13
C GLY A 32 -1.46 1.69 -9.19
N SER A 33 -2.51 0.88 -9.20
CA SER A 33 -3.65 1.05 -10.10
C SER A 33 -4.94 1.38 -9.34
N SER A 34 -5.91 1.97 -10.03
CA SER A 34 -7.26 2.13 -9.48
C SER A 34 -8.30 2.29 -10.58
N VAL A 35 -9.51 1.76 -10.33
CA VAL A 35 -10.71 2.08 -11.11
C VAL A 35 -11.24 3.50 -10.86
N ASN A 36 -10.78 4.16 -9.79
CA ASN A 36 -11.15 5.53 -9.45
C ASN A 36 -9.95 6.25 -8.80
N LEU A 37 -9.18 6.95 -9.64
CA LEU A 37 -7.98 7.67 -9.25
C LEU A 37 -8.26 8.78 -8.23
N GLY A 38 -9.40 9.49 -8.33
CA GLY A 38 -9.79 10.50 -7.36
C GLY A 38 -9.98 9.93 -5.95
N ASN A 39 -10.70 8.81 -5.83
CA ASN A 39 -10.84 8.10 -4.55
C ASN A 39 -9.48 7.62 -4.04
N ARG A 40 -8.62 7.12 -4.94
CA ARG A 40 -7.31 6.60 -4.56
C ARG A 40 -6.37 7.69 -4.07
N LEU A 41 -6.42 8.87 -4.67
CA LEU A 41 -5.68 10.06 -4.22
C LEU A 41 -6.08 10.42 -2.78
N THR A 42 -7.38 10.52 -2.49
CA THR A 42 -7.87 10.77 -1.11
C THR A 42 -7.43 9.67 -0.14
N ALA A 43 -7.53 8.41 -0.56
CA ALA A 43 -7.16 7.27 0.27
C ALA A 43 -5.70 7.35 0.76
N HIS A 44 -4.75 7.70 -0.12
CA HIS A 44 -3.33 7.81 0.24
C HIS A 44 -3.01 9.02 1.11
N PHE A 45 -3.45 10.22 0.69
CA PHE A 45 -2.99 11.48 1.30
C PHE A 45 -3.86 11.97 2.46
N VAL A 46 -5.09 11.47 2.59
CA VAL A 46 -6.03 11.88 3.65
C VAL A 46 -6.27 10.74 4.64
N ASN A 47 -6.51 9.53 4.13
CA ASN A 47 -6.98 8.42 4.98
C ASN A 47 -5.86 7.48 5.44
N GLY A 48 -4.62 7.69 4.96
CA GLY A 48 -3.49 6.79 5.26
C GLY A 48 -3.68 5.37 4.72
N SER A 49 -4.56 5.16 3.74
CA SER A 49 -4.84 3.83 3.18
C SER A 49 -3.81 3.47 2.11
N SER A 50 -2.60 3.14 2.55
CA SER A 50 -1.47 2.79 1.70
C SER A 50 -0.61 1.71 2.36
N ASN A 51 0.51 1.31 1.75
CA ASN A 51 1.39 0.35 2.41
C ASN A 51 2.17 1.03 3.56
N ALA A 52 2.61 0.25 4.55
CA ALA A 52 3.30 0.79 5.71
C ALA A 52 4.52 1.64 5.34
N HIS A 53 5.29 1.24 4.31
CA HIS A 53 6.48 1.98 3.87
C HIS A 53 6.15 3.42 3.46
N LEU A 54 5.14 3.57 2.60
CA LEU A 54 4.70 4.86 2.08
C LEU A 54 4.07 5.70 3.19
N GLN A 55 3.29 5.10 4.09
CA GLN A 55 2.75 5.81 5.26
C GLN A 55 3.86 6.37 6.15
N PHE A 56 4.86 5.56 6.50
CA PHE A 56 6.00 6.01 7.31
C PHE A 56 6.81 7.09 6.59
N ALA A 57 7.00 6.98 5.28
CA ALA A 57 7.67 8.01 4.50
C ALA A 57 6.88 9.32 4.48
N ILE A 58 5.56 9.27 4.28
CA ILE A 58 4.68 10.45 4.35
C ILE A 58 4.74 11.10 5.73
N ALA A 59 4.73 10.30 6.80
CA ALA A 59 4.87 10.83 8.16
C ALA A 59 6.24 11.46 8.42
N LYS A 60 7.31 10.90 7.85
CA LYS A 60 8.69 11.38 8.03
C LYS A 60 8.98 12.66 7.24
N TYR A 61 8.61 12.72 5.97
CA TYR A 61 8.96 13.81 5.06
C TYR A 61 7.84 14.86 4.92
N GLY A 62 6.63 14.53 5.37
CA GLY A 62 5.45 15.38 5.21
C GLY A 62 4.83 15.28 3.81
N LEU A 63 3.53 15.56 3.70
CA LEU A 63 2.79 15.44 2.43
C LEU A 63 3.33 16.35 1.31
N ILE A 64 3.95 17.49 1.66
CA ILE A 64 4.48 18.46 0.70
C ILE A 64 5.67 17.89 -0.11
N ALA A 65 6.38 16.90 0.44
CA ALA A 65 7.48 16.23 -0.25
C ALA A 65 7.00 15.23 -1.32
N PHE A 66 5.69 14.98 -1.44
CA PHE A 66 5.15 13.95 -2.31
C PHE A 66 4.35 14.54 -3.47
N THR A 67 4.49 13.92 -4.64
CA THR A 67 3.69 14.23 -5.84
C THR A 67 2.93 13.00 -6.28
N PHE A 68 1.64 13.17 -6.58
CA PHE A 68 0.81 12.15 -7.21
C PHE A 68 0.69 12.44 -8.70
N SER A 69 1.14 11.52 -9.53
CA SER A 69 1.12 11.61 -10.98
C SER A 69 0.30 10.48 -11.57
N VAL A 70 -0.63 10.78 -12.49
CA VAL A 70 -1.28 9.76 -13.32
C VAL A 70 -0.34 9.47 -14.49
N ILE A 71 0.13 8.23 -14.59
CA ILE A 71 1.08 7.83 -15.63
C ILE A 71 0.33 7.31 -16.86
N GLU A 72 -0.79 6.62 -16.66
CA GLU A 72 -1.53 5.99 -17.74
C GLU A 72 -3.02 5.89 -17.40
N LEU A 73 -3.91 6.37 -18.27
CA LEU A 73 -5.35 6.15 -18.14
C LEU A 73 -5.73 4.90 -18.92
N VAL A 74 -6.36 3.93 -18.24
CA VAL A 74 -6.69 2.63 -18.83
C VAL A 74 -8.04 2.13 -18.33
N ALA A 75 -8.70 1.32 -19.17
CA ALA A 75 -9.93 0.64 -18.77
C ALA A 75 -9.68 -0.35 -17.62
N LYS A 76 -10.75 -0.66 -16.87
CA LYS A 76 -10.67 -1.49 -15.66
C LYS A 76 -10.04 -2.86 -15.90
N ASP A 77 -10.38 -3.49 -17.02
CA ASP A 77 -9.90 -4.81 -17.43
C ASP A 77 -8.40 -4.83 -17.75
N GLN A 78 -7.81 -3.67 -18.08
CA GLN A 78 -6.38 -3.53 -18.35
C GLN A 78 -5.54 -3.19 -17.11
N LEU A 79 -6.16 -2.76 -16.01
CA LEU A 79 -5.44 -2.24 -14.84
C LEU A 79 -4.37 -3.18 -14.32
N LEU A 80 -4.68 -4.47 -14.17
CA LEU A 80 -3.74 -5.43 -13.60
C LEU A 80 -2.51 -5.63 -14.51
N ALA A 81 -2.73 -5.78 -15.81
CA ALA A 81 -1.66 -5.97 -16.78
C ALA A 81 -0.77 -4.73 -16.89
N ARG A 82 -1.37 -3.53 -16.87
CA ARG A 82 -0.64 -2.27 -16.97
C ARG A 82 0.06 -1.91 -15.66
N GLU A 83 -0.52 -2.23 -14.51
CA GLU A 83 0.17 -2.13 -13.22
C GLU A 83 1.41 -3.03 -13.20
N GLN A 84 1.29 -4.27 -13.66
CA GLN A 84 2.43 -5.20 -13.73
C GLN A 84 3.55 -4.62 -14.61
N PHE A 85 3.21 -4.09 -15.80
CA PHE A 85 4.17 -3.46 -16.70
C PHE A 85 4.98 -2.34 -16.00
N TRP A 86 4.31 -1.46 -15.26
CA TRP A 86 4.98 -0.37 -14.55
C TRP A 86 5.74 -0.84 -13.29
N LEU A 87 5.25 -1.88 -12.62
CA LEU A 87 5.99 -2.52 -11.52
C LEU A 87 7.25 -3.22 -12.03
N ASP A 88 7.21 -3.92 -13.16
CA ASP A 88 8.39 -4.56 -13.75
C ASP A 88 9.49 -3.53 -14.02
N TRP A 89 9.12 -2.37 -14.57
CA TRP A 89 10.03 -1.24 -14.73
C TRP A 89 10.56 -0.71 -13.39
N LEU A 90 9.70 -0.53 -12.39
CA LEU A 90 10.13 -0.03 -11.07
C LEU A 90 11.06 -1.02 -10.35
N PHE A 91 10.82 -2.31 -10.51
CA PHE A 91 11.62 -3.38 -9.89
C PHE A 91 12.90 -3.68 -10.66
N SER A 92 13.03 -3.23 -11.91
CA SER A 92 14.33 -3.22 -12.61
C SER A 92 15.29 -2.14 -12.07
N LEU A 93 14.79 -1.19 -11.27
CA LEU A 93 15.59 -0.17 -10.60
C LEU A 93 16.12 -0.67 -9.23
N PRO A 94 17.12 -0.01 -8.63
CA PRO A 94 17.62 -0.32 -7.29
C PRO A 94 16.51 -0.30 -6.22
N ALA A 95 16.65 -1.15 -5.20
CA ALA A 95 15.64 -1.33 -4.15
C ALA A 95 15.31 -0.04 -3.39
N GLU A 96 16.30 0.83 -3.28
CA GLU A 96 16.21 2.11 -2.59
C GLU A 96 15.32 3.10 -3.34
N ARG A 97 14.90 2.81 -4.58
CA ARG A 97 14.04 3.67 -5.40
C ARG A 97 12.54 3.39 -5.26
N ARG A 98 12.13 2.39 -4.47
CA ARG A 98 10.72 1.97 -4.43
C ARG A 98 10.13 1.82 -3.02
N TYR A 99 8.85 2.16 -2.93
CA TYR A 99 8.01 1.90 -1.76
C TYR A 99 7.18 0.62 -1.91
N ASN A 100 6.95 0.12 -3.13
CA ASN A 100 6.29 -1.17 -3.35
C ASN A 100 7.16 -2.33 -2.82
N TYR A 101 6.56 -3.23 -2.04
CA TYR A 101 7.24 -4.43 -1.53
C TYR A 101 7.16 -5.60 -2.49
N LEU A 102 6.02 -5.77 -3.17
CA LEU A 102 5.75 -6.90 -4.04
C LEU A 102 6.01 -6.51 -5.50
N PRO A 103 6.74 -7.33 -6.27
CA PRO A 103 6.96 -7.09 -7.70
C PRO A 103 5.72 -7.40 -8.53
N THR A 104 4.80 -8.22 -8.01
CA THR A 104 3.60 -8.64 -8.71
C THR A 104 2.43 -7.71 -8.40
N ALA A 105 1.74 -7.27 -9.44
CA ALA A 105 0.54 -6.45 -9.35
C ALA A 105 -0.64 -7.22 -8.76
N GLY A 106 -1.60 -6.48 -8.21
CA GLY A 106 -2.80 -7.03 -7.60
C GLY A 106 -2.75 -7.11 -6.08
N SER A 107 -3.91 -7.38 -5.50
CA SER A 107 -4.09 -7.49 -4.06
C SER A 107 -4.06 -8.96 -3.63
N LEU A 108 -3.56 -9.24 -2.42
CA LEU A 108 -3.81 -10.52 -1.75
C LEU A 108 -5.29 -10.70 -1.35
N LEU A 109 -6.18 -9.74 -1.66
CA LEU A 109 -7.62 -9.91 -1.47
C LEU A 109 -8.11 -11.13 -2.25
N GLY A 110 -8.43 -12.21 -1.53
CA GLY A 110 -8.84 -13.49 -2.11
C GLY A 110 -7.71 -14.52 -2.26
N TYR A 111 -6.45 -14.14 -2.02
CA TYR A 111 -5.36 -15.11 -1.90
C TYR A 111 -5.62 -16.00 -0.67
N LYS A 112 -5.76 -17.30 -0.91
CA LYS A 112 -5.89 -18.30 0.14
C LYS A 112 -4.52 -18.94 0.34
N HIS A 113 -3.96 -18.84 1.54
CA HIS A 113 -2.84 -19.68 1.93
C HIS A 113 -3.19 -21.16 1.73
N SER A 114 -2.22 -21.95 1.24
CA SER A 114 -2.35 -23.39 1.14
C SER A 114 -2.68 -24.00 2.51
N ASP A 115 -3.33 -25.17 2.51
CA ASP A 115 -3.68 -25.86 3.75
C ASP A 115 -2.43 -26.16 4.60
N GLU A 116 -1.30 -26.47 3.96
CA GLU A 116 -0.02 -26.70 4.63
C GLU A 116 0.51 -25.44 5.32
N THR A 117 0.52 -24.28 4.64
CA THR A 117 0.95 -23.02 5.24
C THR A 117 0.01 -22.60 6.37
N ARG A 118 -1.30 -22.81 6.19
CA ARG A 118 -2.31 -22.54 7.22
C ARG A 118 -2.08 -23.40 8.46
N ALA A 119 -1.78 -24.69 8.29
CA ALA A 119 -1.47 -25.61 9.39
C ALA A 119 -0.20 -25.21 10.15
N LYS A 120 0.85 -24.69 9.47
CA LYS A 120 2.05 -24.17 10.14
C LYS A 120 1.77 -22.89 10.94
N MET A 121 0.82 -22.07 10.50
CA MET A 121 0.48 -20.80 11.13
C MET A 121 -0.50 -20.94 12.30
N SER A 122 -1.39 -21.93 12.29
CA SER A 122 -2.46 -22.05 13.30
C SER A 122 -2.73 -23.47 13.81
N GLY A 123 -2.11 -24.50 13.26
CA GLY A 123 -2.30 -25.90 13.65
C GLY A 123 -1.31 -26.38 14.69
N GLU A 124 -1.33 -27.69 14.98
CA GLU A 124 -0.49 -28.37 15.99
C GLU A 124 1.01 -28.14 15.81
N ASN A 125 1.44 -27.88 14.57
CA ASN A 125 2.83 -27.58 14.23
C ASN A 125 3.26 -26.15 14.60
N HIS A 126 2.33 -25.28 15.00
CA HIS A 126 2.65 -23.91 15.41
C HIS A 126 3.29 -23.91 16.81
N PRO A 127 4.44 -23.24 17.05
CA PRO A 127 5.16 -23.28 18.33
C PRO A 127 4.35 -22.83 19.56
N MET A 128 3.30 -22.04 19.33
CA MET A 128 2.38 -21.54 20.34
C MET A 128 1.02 -22.26 20.35
N TYR A 129 0.86 -23.34 19.59
CA TYR A 129 -0.38 -24.13 19.60
C TYR A 129 -0.63 -24.70 21.01
N GLY A 130 -1.85 -24.50 21.52
CA GLY A 130 -2.24 -24.93 22.87
C GLY A 130 -1.60 -24.15 24.02
N LYS A 131 -0.78 -23.13 23.76
CA LYS A 131 -0.13 -22.31 24.81
C LYS A 131 -0.91 -21.03 25.05
N THR A 132 -1.23 -20.74 26.31
CA THR A 132 -1.85 -19.47 26.72
C THR A 132 -0.75 -18.46 27.06
N HIS A 133 -0.82 -17.26 26.49
CA HIS A 133 0.10 -16.17 26.86
C HIS A 133 -0.03 -15.83 28.35
N THR A 134 1.10 -15.56 29.00
CA THR A 134 1.13 -15.10 30.40
C THR A 134 0.42 -13.75 30.54
N GLU A 135 -0.14 -13.48 31.73
CA GLU A 135 -0.83 -12.21 31.98
C GLU A 135 0.07 -11.00 31.75
N GLU A 136 1.34 -11.10 32.11
CA GLU A 136 2.34 -10.06 31.89
C GLU A 136 2.56 -9.78 30.39
N SER A 137 2.59 -10.83 29.57
CA SER A 137 2.74 -10.70 28.11
C SER A 137 1.47 -10.08 27.50
N ARG A 138 0.28 -10.49 27.96
CA ARG A 138 -1.00 -9.89 27.53
C ARG A 138 -1.07 -8.40 27.88
N ALA A 139 -0.67 -8.01 29.09
CA ALA A 139 -0.71 -6.61 29.54
C ALA A 139 0.20 -5.69 28.68
N LYS A 140 1.38 -6.15 28.28
CA LYS A 140 2.30 -5.38 27.42
C LYS A 140 1.75 -5.20 26.00
N THR A 141 1.11 -6.23 25.45
CA THR A 141 0.44 -6.13 24.14
C THR A 141 -0.75 -5.16 24.19
N SER A 142 -1.57 -5.22 25.24
CA SER A 142 -2.70 -4.30 25.46
C SER A 142 -2.25 -2.85 25.58
N ALA A 143 -1.16 -2.58 26.31
CA ALA A 143 -0.63 -1.23 26.48
C ALA A 143 -0.05 -0.63 25.19
N THR A 144 0.38 -1.47 24.24
CA THR A 144 0.94 -1.06 22.95
C THR A 144 -0.17 -0.69 21.95
N ALA A 145 -1.26 -1.45 21.92
CA ALA A 145 -2.38 -1.21 21.00
C ALA A 145 -3.19 0.08 21.30
N ILE A 146 -3.12 0.59 22.54
CA ILE A 146 -3.80 1.85 22.95
C ILE A 146 -3.00 3.09 22.52
N ARG A 147 -1.75 2.94 22.10
CA ARG A 147 -0.82 4.04 21.78
C ARG A 147 -0.60 4.29 20.28
N SER A 148 -1.24 3.52 19.40
CA SER A 148 -1.15 3.63 17.93
C SER A 148 -2.44 4.17 17.34
#